data_AF-A0A512C520-F1
#
_entry.id   AF-A0A512C520-F1
#
_cell.length_a   1.000
_cell.length_b   1.000
_cell.length_c   1.000
_cell.angle_alpha   90.00
_cell.angle_beta   90.00
_cell.angle_gamma   90.00
#
_symmetry.space_group_name_H-M   'P 1'
#
loop_
_entity.id
_entity.type
_entity.pdbx_description
1 polymer ?
#
loop_
_entity_poly.entity_id
_entity_poly.type
_entity_poly.pdbx_seq_one_letter_code
_entity_poly.pdbx_strand_id
1 'polypeptide(L)' 'MICPFCKQEVDSPCRNTVDMQQRANSHIERCNTALKSLQGIVFG' A
#
# COMPACT_ATOMS: atom_id res chain seq x y z
N MET A 1 4.84 -15.13 -5.35
CA MET A 1 5.94 -14.92 -6.34
C MET A 1 6.68 -13.62 -6.01
N ILE A 2 7.98 -13.53 -6.28
CA ILE A 2 8.74 -12.30 -5.95
C ILE A 2 8.51 -11.22 -7.01
N CYS A 3 8.05 -10.04 -6.60
CA CYS A 3 7.91 -8.88 -7.49
C CYS A 3 9.31 -8.33 -7.85
N PRO A 4 9.66 -8.20 -9.14
CA PRO A 4 10.97 -7.71 -9.54
C PRO A 4 11.20 -6.24 -9.19
N PHE A 5 10.13 -5.46 -9.01
CA PHE A 5 10.18 -4.05 -8.62
C PHE A 5 10.23 -3.89 -7.09
N CYS A 6 9.25 -4.46 -6.38
CA CYS A 6 9.11 -4.30 -4.93
C CYS A 6 10.10 -5.16 -4.12
N LYS A 7 10.73 -6.16 -4.76
CA LYS A 7 11.61 -7.17 -4.12
C LYS A 7 10.95 -7.88 -2.94
N GLN A 8 9.64 -8.10 -3.04
CA GLN A 8 8.80 -8.73 -2.00
C GLN A 8 7.96 -9.84 -2.61
N GLU A 9 7.55 -10.80 -1.78
CA GLU A 9 6.61 -11.83 -2.17
C GLU A 9 5.20 -11.27 -2.27
N VAL A 10 4.56 -11.48 -3.43
CA VAL A 10 3.22 -11.01 -3.76
C VAL A 10 2.47 -12.05 -4.60
N ASP A 11 1.14 -12.01 -4.53
CA ASP A 11 0.25 -12.82 -5.40
C ASP A 11 0.17 -12.31 -6.83
N SER A 12 0.46 -11.03 -7.06
CA SER A 12 0.50 -10.40 -8.39
C SER A 12 1.62 -9.38 -8.44
N PRO A 13 2.69 -9.58 -9.24
CA PRO A 13 3.83 -8.69 -9.34
C PRO A 13 3.50 -7.49 -10.21
N CYS A 14 4.23 -6.40 -9.98
CA CYS A 14 4.11 -5.23 -10.83
C CYS A 14 4.61 -5.52 -12.23
N ARG A 15 3.83 -5.14 -13.24
CA ARG A 15 4.17 -5.36 -14.66
C ARG A 15 5.08 -4.27 -15.21
N ASN A 16 4.98 -3.06 -14.65
CA ASN A 16 5.77 -1.90 -15.02
C ASN A 16 5.86 -0.93 -13.83
N THR A 17 6.58 0.18 -14.02
CA THR A 17 6.78 1.21 -13.00
C THR A 17 5.47 1.92 -12.63
N VAL A 18 4.52 2.03 -13.55
CA VAL A 18 3.19 2.64 -13.28
C VAL A 18 2.38 1.79 -12.31
N ASP A 19 2.36 0.46 -12.49
CA ASP A 19 1.70 -0.49 -11.58
C ASP A 19 2.33 -0.46 -10.18
N MET A 20 3.65 -0.35 -10.13
CA MET A 20 4.38 -0.17 -8.86
C MET A 20 3.98 1.13 -8.16
N GLN A 21 3.90 2.24 -8.89
CA GLN A 21 3.52 3.54 -8.33
C GLN A 21 2.07 3.54 -7.83
N GLN A 22 1.14 2.96 -8.59
CA GLN A 22 -0.26 2.82 -8.15
C GLN A 22 -0.36 1.98 -6.88
N ARG A 23 0.35 0.84 -6.81
CA ARG A 23 0.37 0.00 -5.61
C ARG A 23 0.89 0.75 -4.39
N ALA A 24 1.96 1.53 -4.55
CA ALA A 24 2.51 2.35 -3.47
C ALA A 24 1.51 3.41 -3.01
N ASN A 25 0.85 4.10 -3.94
CA ASN A 25 -0.17 5.11 -3.62
C ASN A 25 -1.36 4.49 -2.88
N SER A 26 -1.92 3.39 -3.37
CA SER A 26 -3.02 2.70 -2.70
C SER A 26 -2.64 2.20 -1.31
N HIS A 27 -1.40 1.76 -1.11
CA HIS A 27 -0.90 1.41 0.22
C HIS A 27 -0.89 2.63 1.16
N ILE A 28 -0.33 3.76 0.71
CA ILE A 28 -0.27 5.01 1.48
C ILE A 28 -1.68 5.49 1.84
N GLU A 29 -2.62 5.47 0.91
CA GLU A 29 -4.01 5.87 1.16
C GLU A 29 -4.69 5.02 2.23
N ARG A 30 -4.49 3.70 2.18
CA ARG A 30 -5.03 2.77 3.18
C ARG A 30 -4.41 3.01 4.56
N CYS A 31 -3.09 3.21 4.62
CA CYS A 31 -2.38 3.53 5.85
C CYS A 31 -2.85 4.86 6.45
N ASN A 32 -2.99 5.91 5.63
CA ASN A 32 -3.50 7.20 6.07
C ASN A 32 -4.96 7.11 6.55
N THR A 33 -5.80 6.35 5.86
CA THR A 33 -7.20 6.14 6.27
C THR A 33 -7.27 5.40 7.60
N ALA A 34 -6.50 4.34 7.78
CA ALA A 34 -6.41 3.62 9.04
C ALA A 34 -5.89 4.51 10.17
N LEU A 35 -4.84 5.31 9.92
CA LEU A 35 -4.29 6.24 10.89
C LEU A 35 -5.32 7.31 11.30
N LYS A 36 -6.05 7.90 10.34
CA LYS A 36 -7.14 8.84 10.62
C LYS A 36 -8.26 8.20 11.45
N SER A 37 -8.62 6.95 11.13
CA SER A 37 -9.59 6.19 11.92
C SER A 37 -9.09 5.99 13.35
N LEU A 38 -7.82 5.63 13.54
CA LEU A 38 -7.23 5.47 14.87
C LEU A 38 -7.18 6.79 15.64
N GLN A 39 -6.80 7.89 14.99
CA GLN A 39 -6.78 9.23 15.60
C GLN A 39 -8.20 9.71 15.99
N GLY A 40 -9.23 9.33 15.23
CA GLY A 40 -10.63 9.58 15.57
C GLY A 40 -11.19 8.71 16.70
N ILE A 41 -10.52 7.62 17.06
CA ILE A 41 -10.91 6.71 18.16
C ILE A 41 -10.29 7.15 19.52
N VAL A 42 -9.36 8.12 19.53
CA VAL A 42 -8.70 8.61 20.77
C VAL A 42 -9.51 9.67 21.54
N PHE A 43 -10.73 10.01 21.09
CA PHE A 43 -11.69 10.79 21.89
C PHE A 43 -12.98 9.99 22.08
N GLY A 44 -12.92 9.02 22.99
CA GLY A 44 -14.07 8.34 23.58
C GLY A 44 -13.83 8.14 25.06
#